data_AF-A0A819RLH4-F1
#
_entry.id   AF-A0A819RLH4-F1
#
_cell.length_a   1.000
_cell.length_b   1.000
_cell.length_c   1.000
_cell.angle_alpha   90.00
_cell.angle_beta   90.00
_cell.angle_gamma   90.00
#
_symmetry.space_group_name_H-M   'P 1'
#
loop_
_entity.id
_entity.type
_entity.pdbx_description
1 polymer ?
#
loop_
_entity_poly.entity_id
_entity_poly.type
_entity_poly.pdbx_seq_one_letter_code
_entity_poly.pdbx_strand_id
1 'polypeptide(L)'
;GNGQGSALNQLNGPNSVYYDYLGDNGGSLFIADSGNNRILKFPAGSTQHSNGTVVAGGNGPGSEANQLYDPRYVLVDSTGVMFISDGNNNRIQRWLPSATSGETILGSTIVADIIVSIMNKI
;
A
#
# COMPACT_ATOMS: atom_id res chain seq x y z
N GLY A 1 -0.32 -17.75 -0.49
CA GLY A 1 0.58 -17.24 -1.54
C GLY A 1 1.32 -18.40 -2.16
N ASN A 2 1.64 -18.35 -3.45
CA ASN A 2 2.35 -19.39 -4.21
C ASN A 2 3.87 -19.43 -3.92
N GLY A 3 4.25 -19.34 -2.64
CA GLY A 3 5.63 -19.26 -2.18
C GLY A 3 6.26 -17.87 -2.31
N GLN A 4 7.57 -17.83 -2.07
CA GLN A 4 8.38 -16.61 -2.15
C GLN A 4 8.63 -16.23 -3.61
N GLY A 5 8.47 -14.95 -3.94
CA GLY A 5 8.78 -14.44 -5.28
C GLY A 5 8.09 -13.10 -5.57
N SER A 6 8.16 -12.67 -6.82
CA SER A 6 7.68 -11.36 -7.28
C SER A 6 6.48 -11.42 -8.24
N ALA A 7 6.00 -12.61 -8.58
CA ALA A 7 4.74 -12.75 -9.32
C ALA A 7 3.56 -12.18 -8.50
N LEU A 8 2.45 -11.81 -9.17
CA LEU A 8 1.26 -11.23 -8.51
C LEU A 8 0.60 -12.18 -7.50
N ASN A 9 0.95 -13.45 -7.57
CA ASN A 9 0.47 -14.53 -6.71
C ASN A 9 1.51 -15.01 -5.67
N GLN A 10 2.66 -14.34 -5.62
CA GLN A 10 3.76 -14.60 -4.70
C GLN A 10 4.03 -13.37 -3.83
N LEU A 11 4.66 -13.59 -2.69
CA LEU A 11 5.04 -12.53 -1.75
C LEU A 11 6.53 -12.67 -1.42
N ASN A 12 7.18 -11.59 -1.03
CA ASN A 12 8.55 -11.57 -0.57
C ASN A 12 8.65 -10.67 0.67
N GLY A 13 8.73 -11.28 1.86
CA GLY A 13 8.80 -10.55 3.13
C GLY A 13 7.64 -9.56 3.33
N PRO A 14 6.36 -9.99 3.32
CA PRO A 14 5.25 -9.08 3.56
C PRO A 14 5.23 -8.62 5.04
N ASN A 15 5.11 -7.31 5.29
CA ASN A 15 5.10 -6.75 6.65
C ASN A 15 3.71 -6.40 7.18
N SER A 16 2.73 -6.13 6.31
CA SER A 16 1.40 -5.69 6.74
C SER A 16 0.31 -6.21 5.82
N VAL A 17 -0.87 -6.34 6.41
CA VAL A 17 -2.13 -6.64 5.73
C VAL A 17 -3.22 -5.69 6.22
N TYR A 18 -4.03 -5.17 5.30
CA TYR A 18 -5.20 -4.35 5.60
C TYR A 18 -6.42 -4.90 4.85
N TYR A 19 -7.54 -5.08 5.53
CA TYR A 19 -8.79 -5.48 4.91
C TYR A 19 -9.75 -4.29 4.88
N ASP A 20 -10.02 -3.80 3.67
CA ASP A 20 -11.08 -2.84 3.43
C ASP A 20 -12.42 -3.59 3.36
N TYR A 21 -13.22 -3.50 4.42
CA TYR A 21 -14.55 -4.13 4.50
C TYR A 21 -15.67 -3.26 3.92
N LEU A 22 -15.38 -2.00 3.60
CA LEU A 22 -16.35 -1.04 3.05
C LEU A 22 -16.31 -0.95 1.53
N GLY A 23 -15.24 -1.44 0.90
CA GLY A 23 -15.09 -1.46 -0.55
C GLY A 23 -16.09 -2.34 -1.29
N ASP A 24 -16.25 -2.06 -2.59
CA ASP A 24 -17.18 -2.78 -3.49
C ASP A 24 -16.96 -4.30 -3.49
N ASN A 25 -18.04 -5.05 -3.76
CA ASN A 25 -18.03 -6.52 -3.93
C ASN A 25 -17.50 -7.32 -2.73
N GLY A 26 -17.77 -6.86 -1.51
CA GLY A 26 -17.42 -7.57 -0.27
C GLY A 26 -16.05 -7.20 0.28
N GLY A 27 -15.37 -6.21 -0.28
CA GLY A 27 -14.13 -5.64 0.23
C GLY A 27 -12.88 -5.98 -0.56
N SER A 28 -11.71 -5.63 -0.01
CA SER A 28 -10.40 -5.91 -0.62
C SER A 28 -9.31 -6.07 0.41
N LEU A 29 -8.38 -6.97 0.16
CA LEU A 29 -7.18 -7.20 0.96
C LEU A 29 -6.00 -6.46 0.33
N PHE A 30 -5.33 -5.62 1.10
CA PHE A 30 -4.11 -4.93 0.72
C PHE A 30 -2.94 -5.52 1.49
N ILE A 31 -1.84 -5.83 0.81
CA ILE A 31 -0.64 -6.41 1.42
C ILE A 31 0.55 -5.52 1.08
N ALA A 32 1.28 -5.12 2.12
CA ALA A 32 2.59 -4.52 1.95
C ALA A 32 3.61 -5.63 1.68
N ASP A 33 3.92 -5.85 0.41
CA ASP A 33 4.84 -6.88 -0.08
C ASP A 33 6.26 -6.28 -0.11
N SER A 34 6.83 -6.10 1.08
CA SER A 34 7.92 -5.16 1.33
C SER A 34 9.20 -5.51 0.61
N GLY A 35 9.56 -6.80 0.54
CA GLY A 35 10.73 -7.27 -0.21
C GLY A 35 10.59 -7.10 -1.73
N ASN A 36 9.38 -6.88 -2.24
CA ASN A 36 9.11 -6.50 -3.63
C ASN A 36 8.81 -5.01 -3.81
N ASN A 37 8.91 -4.20 -2.74
CA ASN A 37 8.74 -2.75 -2.77
C ASN A 37 7.40 -2.30 -3.39
N ARG A 38 6.32 -2.98 -3.04
CA ARG A 38 4.99 -2.74 -3.63
C ARG A 38 3.86 -2.99 -2.64
N ILE A 39 2.70 -2.41 -2.93
CA ILE A 39 1.43 -2.79 -2.32
C ILE A 39 0.64 -3.62 -3.33
N LEU A 40 0.22 -4.82 -2.92
CA LEU A 40 -0.70 -5.66 -3.69
C LEU A 40 -2.12 -5.49 -3.16
N LYS A 41 -3.09 -5.46 -4.06
CA LYS A 41 -4.53 -5.54 -3.78
C LYS A 41 -5.07 -6.87 -4.28
N PHE A 42 -5.89 -7.53 -3.47
CA PHE A 42 -6.67 -8.72 -3.81
C PHE A 42 -8.15 -8.44 -3.54
N PRO A 43 -9.06 -8.67 -4.50
CA PRO A 43 -10.50 -8.58 -4.24
C PRO A 43 -10.96 -9.56 -3.15
N ALA A 44 -12.05 -9.23 -2.44
CA ALA A 44 -12.69 -10.18 -1.53
C ALA A 44 -13.04 -11.50 -2.23
N GLY A 45 -12.94 -12.61 -1.49
CA GLY A 45 -13.17 -13.95 -2.04
C GLY A 45 -12.08 -14.44 -3.00
N SER A 46 -10.93 -13.76 -3.08
CA SER A 46 -9.75 -14.28 -3.80
C SER A 46 -9.26 -15.60 -3.18
N THR A 47 -9.72 -16.72 -3.74
CA THR A 47 -9.34 -18.08 -3.33
C THR A 47 -8.24 -18.66 -4.21
N GLN A 48 -8.04 -18.07 -5.39
CA GLN A 48 -6.97 -18.43 -6.31
C GLN A 48 -5.88 -17.37 -6.22
N HIS A 49 -4.66 -17.84 -5.99
CA HIS A 49 -3.49 -17.01 -5.79
C HIS A 49 -3.26 -15.96 -6.90
N SER A 50 -3.88 -16.09 -8.07
CA SER A 50 -3.68 -15.30 -9.29
C SER A 50 -4.25 -13.87 -9.32
N ASN A 51 -5.09 -13.45 -8.36
CA ASN A 51 -5.88 -12.22 -8.52
C ASN A 51 -5.25 -10.94 -7.92
N GLY A 52 -3.95 -10.98 -7.62
CA GLY A 52 -3.24 -9.82 -7.09
C GLY A 52 -3.04 -8.75 -8.16
N THR A 53 -3.14 -7.49 -7.77
CA THR A 53 -2.80 -6.34 -8.62
C THR A 53 -1.87 -5.40 -7.86
N VAL A 54 -0.83 -4.88 -8.51
CA VAL A 54 0.00 -3.83 -7.90
C VAL A 54 -0.76 -2.52 -7.94
N VAL A 55 -0.96 -1.91 -6.76
CA VAL A 55 -1.72 -0.65 -6.62
C VAL A 55 -0.85 0.52 -6.13
N ALA A 56 0.36 0.25 -5.66
CA ALA A 56 1.38 1.25 -5.39
C ALA A 56 2.79 0.62 -5.44
N GLY A 57 3.79 1.41 -5.82
CA GLY A 57 5.17 0.95 -5.96
C GLY A 57 5.37 -0.06 -7.11
N GLY A 58 6.29 -1.01 -6.94
CA GLY A 58 6.61 -2.03 -7.94
C GLY A 58 7.55 -1.56 -9.07
N ASN A 59 7.99 -0.30 -9.04
CA ASN A 59 8.92 0.29 -10.01
C ASN A 59 10.39 0.26 -9.52
N GLY A 60 10.74 -0.78 -8.76
CA GLY A 60 12.01 -0.90 -8.04
C GLY A 60 12.04 -0.08 -6.74
N PRO A 61 13.03 -0.35 -5.86
CA PRO A 61 13.26 0.45 -4.66
C PRO A 61 13.78 1.85 -5.01
N GLY A 62 13.21 2.89 -4.39
CA GLY A 62 13.70 4.26 -4.56
C GLY A 62 12.77 5.31 -3.99
N SER A 63 13.17 6.57 -4.10
CA SER A 63 12.49 7.73 -3.50
C SER A 63 11.61 8.50 -4.48
N GLU A 64 11.56 8.12 -5.75
CA GLU A 64 10.66 8.76 -6.73
C GLU A 64 9.19 8.58 -6.32
N ALA A 65 8.32 9.43 -6.87
CA ALA A 65 6.90 9.44 -6.50
C ALA A 65 6.20 8.10 -6.81
N ASN A 66 6.64 7.37 -7.83
CA ASN A 66 6.09 6.06 -8.21
C ASN A 66 6.87 4.86 -7.61
N GLN A 67 7.84 5.12 -6.74
CA GLN A 67 8.66 4.11 -6.08
C GLN A 67 8.34 4.04 -4.58
N LEU A 68 8.56 2.85 -4.03
CA LEU A 68 8.56 2.59 -2.59
C LEU A 68 9.86 1.89 -2.25
N TYR A 69 10.29 1.92 -0.99
CA TYR A 69 11.42 1.16 -0.49
C TYR A 69 11.12 0.60 0.90
N ASP A 70 10.98 -0.73 0.97
CA ASP A 70 10.56 -1.45 2.18
C ASP A 70 9.27 -0.85 2.79
N PRO A 71 8.14 -0.81 2.03
CA PRO A 71 6.89 -0.31 2.58
C PRO A 71 6.43 -1.25 3.70
N ARG A 72 6.20 -0.73 4.91
CA ARG A 72 5.95 -1.59 6.10
C ARG A 72 4.49 -1.72 6.45
N TYR A 73 3.70 -0.70 6.18
CA TYR A 73 2.30 -0.61 6.58
C TYR A 73 1.48 0.10 5.53
N VAL A 74 0.23 -0.31 5.36
CA VAL A 74 -0.76 0.33 4.49
C VAL A 74 -2.09 0.44 5.23
N LEU A 75 -2.73 1.61 5.12
CA LEU A 75 -4.10 1.87 5.52
C LEU A 75 -4.86 2.42 4.31
N VAL A 76 -6.13 2.08 4.17
CA VAL A 76 -6.99 2.60 3.09
C VAL A 76 -8.23 3.23 3.71
N ASP A 77 -8.51 4.48 3.36
CA ASP A 77 -9.72 5.16 3.85
C ASP A 77 -10.98 4.77 3.06
N SER A 78 -12.15 5.25 3.51
CA SER A 78 -13.45 4.93 2.89
C SER A 78 -13.60 5.46 1.46
N THR A 79 -12.68 6.30 0.99
CA THR A 79 -12.65 6.80 -0.40
C THR A 79 -11.66 6.03 -1.26
N GLY A 80 -10.95 5.05 -0.69
CA GLY A 80 -9.94 4.23 -1.34
C GLY A 80 -8.55 4.87 -1.35
N VAL A 81 -8.34 5.99 -0.66
CA VAL A 81 -7.02 6.64 -0.57
C VAL A 81 -6.13 5.80 0.35
N MET A 82 -4.95 5.45 -0.14
CA MET A 82 -3.97 4.68 0.59
C MET A 82 -2.97 5.59 1.30
N PHE A 83 -2.64 5.25 2.54
CA PHE A 83 -1.54 5.84 3.30
C PHE A 83 -0.53 4.74 3.60
N ILE A 84 0.68 4.91 3.09
CA ILE A 84 1.72 3.88 3.09
C ILE A 84 2.92 4.40 3.88
N SER A 85 3.38 3.62 4.87
CA SER A 85 4.67 3.88 5.49
C SER A 85 5.78 3.33 4.61
N ASP A 86 6.50 4.23 3.97
CA ASP A 86 7.58 3.94 3.04
C ASP A 86 8.90 3.87 3.83
N GLY A 87 9.13 2.72 4.46
CA GLY A 87 9.93 2.57 5.67
C GLY A 87 11.39 2.97 5.52
N ASN A 88 12.05 2.60 4.43
CA ASN A 88 13.46 2.96 4.21
C ASN A 88 13.62 4.35 3.61
N ASN A 89 12.55 4.94 3.06
CA ASN A 89 12.54 6.33 2.62
C ASN A 89 12.15 7.30 3.75
N ASN A 90 11.84 6.80 4.95
CA ASN A 90 11.45 7.61 6.12
C ASN A 90 10.28 8.58 5.84
N ARG A 91 9.32 8.16 5.02
CA ARG A 91 8.20 9.00 4.61
C ARG A 91 6.86 8.26 4.69
N ILE A 92 5.78 9.04 4.75
CA ILE A 92 4.42 8.54 4.53
C ILE A 92 3.97 9.02 3.16
N GLN A 93 3.58 8.08 2.31
CA GLN A 93 3.06 8.35 0.99
C GLN A 93 1.54 8.24 1.00
N ARG A 94 0.87 9.24 0.42
CA ARG A 94 -0.54 9.18 0.04
C ARG A 94 -0.67 8.74 -1.41
N TRP A 95 -1.47 7.72 -1.68
CA TRP A 95 -1.78 7.25 -3.02
C TRP A 95 -3.28 7.33 -3.26
N LEU A 96 -3.70 8.07 -4.29
CA LEU A 96 -5.11 8.11 -4.69
C LEU A 96 -5.49 6.81 -5.40
N PRO A 97 -6.79 6.42 -5.39
CA PRO A 97 -7.28 5.31 -6.19
C PRO A 97 -6.82 5.42 -7.66
N SER A 98 -6.27 4.34 -8.19
CA SER A 98 -5.79 4.24 -9.58
C SER A 98 -4.62 5.18 -9.95
N ALA A 99 -4.01 5.88 -8.98
CA ALA A 99 -2.84 6.71 -9.25
C ALA A 99 -1.60 5.84 -9.54
N THR A 100 -0.76 6.29 -10.46
CA THR A 100 0.51 5.61 -10.80
C THR A 100 1.68 6.08 -9.93
N SER A 101 1.49 7.14 -9.14
CA SER A 101 2.46 7.71 -8.21
C SER A 101 1.80 8.27 -6.96
N GLY A 102 2.57 8.39 -5.90
CA GLY A 102 2.16 8.88 -4.60
C GLY A 102 2.72 10.25 -4.28
N GLU A 103 2.13 10.87 -3.27
CA GLU A 103 2.51 12.17 -2.75
C GLU A 103 3.08 12.00 -1.34
N THR A 104 4.25 12.57 -1.09
CA THR A 104 4.83 12.57 0.27
C THR A 104 4.05 13.54 1.14
N ILE A 105 3.41 13.01 2.17
CA ILE A 105 2.65 13.82 3.13
C ILE A 105 3.37 13.99 4.47
N LEU A 106 4.25 13.05 4.85
CA LEU A 106 5.09 13.17 6.06
C LEU A 106 6.50 12.67 5.74
N GLY A 107 7.52 13.27 6.36
CA GLY A 107 8.93 12.99 6.06
C GLY A 107 9.66 14.14 5.34
N SER A 108 8.94 15.23 5.06
CA SER A 108 9.49 16.56 4.73
C SER A 108 9.06 17.57 5.80
N THR A 109 9.78 18.68 5.95
CA THR A 109 9.79 19.61 7.10
C THR A 109 8.50 20.41 7.35
N ILE A 110 7.31 19.94 6.95
CA ILE A 110 6.04 20.66 7.17
C ILE A 110 5.01 19.67 7.72
N VAL A 111 4.66 19.79 9.02
CA VAL A 111 3.61 18.96 9.62
C VAL A 111 2.80 19.76 10.63
N ALA A 112 1.57 20.12 10.26
CA ALA A 112 0.54 20.55 11.22
C ALA A 112 -0.82 19.92 10.91
N ASP A 113 -1.19 19.76 9.63
CA ASP A 113 -2.58 19.39 9.29
C ASP A 113 -2.88 17.87 9.22
N ILE A 114 -1.88 17.00 9.36
CA ILE A 114 -2.02 15.59 8.94
C ILE A 114 -2.42 14.65 10.09
N ILE A 115 -2.02 14.94 11.32
CA ILE A 115 -2.36 14.09 12.48
C ILE A 115 -3.87 14.05 12.73
N VAL A 116 -4.56 15.18 12.50
CA VAL A 116 -6.01 15.30 12.64
C VAL A 116 -6.75 14.49 11.56
N SER A 117 -6.21 14.39 10.35
CA SER A 117 -6.82 13.61 9.25
C SER A 117 -6.73 12.10 9.46
N ILE A 118 -5.62 11.62 10.06
CA ILE A 118 -5.40 10.19 10.32
C ILE A 118 -6.18 9.72 11.55
N MET A 119 -6.24 10.52 12.63
CA MET A 119 -6.89 10.09 13.88
C MET A 119 -8.42 10.25 13.90
N ASN A 120 -9.01 11.12 13.08
CA ASN A 120 -10.48 11.30 13.05
C ASN A 120 -11.22 10.32 12.12
N LYS A 121 -10.53 9.33 11.55
CA LYS A 121 -11.09 8.40 10.55
C LYS A 121 -10.98 6.92 10.94
N ILE A 122 -10.71 6.64 12.22
CA ILE A 122 -10.81 5.34 12.88
C ILE A 122 -11.96 5.44 13.89
#